data_AF-A0A256YCC6-F1
#
_entry.id   AF-A0A256YCC6-F1
#
_cell.length_a   1.000
_cell.length_b   1.000
_cell.length_c   1.000
_cell.angle_alpha   90.00
_cell.angle_beta   90.00
_cell.angle_gamma   90.00
#
_symmetry.space_group_name_H-M   'P 1'
#
loop_
_entity.id
_entity.type
_entity.pdbx_description
1 polymer ?
#
loop_
_entity_poly.entity_id
_entity_poly.type
_entity_poly.pdbx_seq_one_letter_code
_entity_poly.pdbx_strand_id
1 'polypeptide(L)'
;ILSFNLMFCFEKSLVTSPSVVSTTLPIRLSGLLVSFSRFKNMPAILLIKALGLLKDSEIASLIGNISEDILITNFYEYAGIKSSEEALLKIGELMNLEGTKKEILDRVKVRIDSALLAHLGTKPEARKEKAIMICKLIRHFLTCKLYGIETDKDHYANKRVRLSGDLLADLFRVNLTIFVRDLQHSYQKTVRRKKIYSIKSLVKSTLFSHRIETAFATGNWIGQRTGVTQNMDKTNRLAMLSQLQRIVSLLPSKQENFMARTLHPTYYGRFCPIETPEGTSIGLRKNLAMLAKVSTEPKLDDKQVISILEEIGLKRK
;
A
#
# COMPACT_ATOMS: atom_id res chain seq x y z
N ILE A 1 12.79 17.11 -28.44
CA ILE A 1 12.37 18.51 -28.22
C ILE A 1 10.97 18.48 -27.63
N LEU A 2 10.89 18.25 -26.31
CA LEU A 2 9.67 18.46 -25.53
C LEU A 2 9.98 19.70 -24.69
N SER A 3 9.78 20.87 -25.28
CA SER A 3 9.88 22.16 -24.62
C SER A 3 8.69 22.33 -23.67
N PHE A 4 8.73 21.62 -22.54
CA PHE A 4 7.83 21.81 -21.43
C PHE A 4 8.17 23.15 -20.75
N ASN A 5 7.58 24.25 -21.23
CA ASN A 5 7.46 25.50 -20.46
C ASN A 5 6.37 25.35 -19.38
N LEU A 6 6.39 24.24 -18.63
CA LEU A 6 5.44 23.95 -17.56
C LEU A 6 6.03 24.43 -16.23
N MET A 7 5.68 25.65 -15.83
CA MET A 7 6.12 26.27 -14.57
C MET A 7 5.22 25.83 -13.40
N PHE A 8 5.11 24.51 -13.22
CA PHE A 8 4.34 23.89 -12.13
C PHE A 8 5.26 23.51 -10.97
N CYS A 9 4.81 23.78 -9.75
CA CYS A 9 5.43 23.22 -8.56
C CYS A 9 4.74 21.89 -8.22
N PHE A 10 5.54 20.85 -8.02
CA PHE A 10 5.07 19.56 -7.55
C PHE A 10 5.14 19.52 -6.04
N GLU A 11 3.99 19.37 -5.39
CA GLU A 11 3.96 19.17 -3.96
C GLU A 11 4.39 17.74 -3.61
N LYS A 12 5.23 17.67 -2.58
CA LYS A 12 5.59 16.39 -1.97
C LYS A 12 4.43 15.97 -1.09
N SER A 13 4.03 14.71 -1.16
CA SER A 13 2.91 14.23 -0.32
C SER A 13 3.40 13.45 0.89
N LEU A 14 2.88 13.77 2.07
CA LEU A 14 3.11 12.98 3.27
C LEU A 14 2.09 11.84 3.33
N VAL A 15 2.59 10.60 3.34
CA VAL A 15 1.78 9.39 3.31
C VAL A 15 2.17 8.49 4.47
N THR A 16 1.20 7.94 5.18
CA THR A 16 1.40 7.00 6.29
C THR A 16 1.79 5.58 5.83
N SER A 17 1.70 5.29 4.53
CA SER A 17 2.28 4.11 3.88
C SER A 17 2.11 4.18 2.36
N PRO A 18 3.06 3.68 1.54
CA PRO A 18 2.76 3.35 0.14
C PRO A 18 1.51 2.48 0.09
N SER A 19 0.59 2.77 -0.82
CA SER A 19 -0.14 1.79 -1.65
C SER A 19 -0.07 0.30 -1.27
N VAL A 20 -0.47 -0.07 -0.06
CA VAL A 20 -0.67 -1.46 0.36
C VAL A 20 -2.14 -1.61 0.70
N VAL A 21 -2.74 -2.69 0.20
CA VAL A 21 -4.06 -3.15 0.61
C VAL A 21 -4.08 -3.14 2.14
N SER A 22 -4.87 -2.26 2.75
CA SER A 22 -5.00 -2.20 4.20
C SER A 22 -5.49 -3.56 4.67
N THR A 23 -4.63 -4.27 5.40
CA THR A 23 -5.02 -5.49 6.09
C THR A 23 -5.41 -5.06 7.50
N THR A 24 -6.70 -5.16 7.82
CA THR A 24 -7.20 -4.82 9.14
C THR A 24 -7.49 -6.10 9.92
N LEU A 25 -7.12 -6.11 11.19
CA LEU A 25 -7.35 -7.22 12.13
C LEU A 25 -8.36 -6.78 13.20
N PRO A 26 -9.68 -6.80 12.92
CA PRO A 26 -10.67 -6.56 13.96
C PRO A 26 -10.81 -7.80 14.87
N ILE A 27 -10.82 -7.59 16.19
CA ILE A 27 -11.35 -8.58 17.14
C ILE A 27 -12.84 -8.32 17.30
N ARG A 28 -13.62 -9.38 17.17
CA ARG A 28 -15.00 -9.42 17.67
C ARG A 28 -15.08 -10.45 18.80
N LEU A 29 -16.15 -10.36 19.60
CA LEU A 29 -16.47 -11.35 20.65
C LEU A 29 -16.47 -12.80 20.12
N SER A 30 -16.69 -12.98 18.80
CA SER A 30 -16.73 -14.25 18.09
C SER A 30 -15.42 -14.68 17.43
N GLY A 31 -14.27 -14.04 17.71
CA GLY A 31 -12.96 -14.52 17.24
C GLY A 31 -12.05 -13.49 16.53
N LEU A 32 -10.90 -13.99 16.07
CA LEU A 32 -9.85 -13.24 15.36
C LEU A 32 -10.16 -13.20 13.87
N LEU A 33 -10.47 -12.01 13.36
CA LEU A 33 -10.86 -11.79 11.97
C LEU A 33 -9.82 -10.94 11.24
N VAL A 34 -9.65 -11.22 9.95
CA VAL A 34 -8.76 -10.53 9.02
C VAL A 34 -9.59 -10.00 7.86
N SER A 35 -9.44 -8.72 7.55
CA SER A 35 -10.03 -8.12 6.35
C SER A 35 -8.95 -7.55 5.47
N PHE A 36 -9.01 -7.83 4.18
CA PHE A 36 -8.09 -7.28 3.17
C PHE A 36 -8.78 -7.19 1.81
N SER A 37 -8.63 -6.05 1.13
CA SER A 37 -9.23 -5.82 -0.20
C SER A 37 -10.73 -6.16 -0.24
N ARG A 38 -11.12 -7.23 -0.95
CA ARG A 38 -12.51 -7.72 -1.05
C ARG A 38 -12.89 -8.74 0.02
N PHE A 39 -11.92 -9.28 0.75
CA PHE A 39 -12.15 -10.22 1.84
C PHE A 39 -12.52 -9.43 3.10
N LYS A 40 -13.77 -9.55 3.55
CA LYS A 40 -14.25 -8.92 4.78
C LYS A 40 -14.47 -9.98 5.84
N ASN A 41 -13.96 -9.75 7.04
CA ASN A 41 -14.19 -10.59 8.22
C ASN A 41 -13.82 -12.07 8.02
N MET A 42 -12.65 -12.36 7.45
CA MET A 42 -12.18 -13.73 7.29
C MET A 42 -11.56 -14.27 8.59
N PRO A 43 -11.89 -15.48 9.03
CA PRO A 43 -11.24 -16.07 10.19
C PRO A 43 -9.72 -16.23 9.98
N ALA A 44 -8.93 -15.75 10.94
CA ALA A 44 -7.47 -15.70 10.81
C ALA A 44 -6.84 -17.09 10.70
N ILE A 45 -7.31 -18.05 11.51
CA ILE A 45 -6.79 -19.42 11.53
C ILE A 45 -7.13 -20.15 10.22
N LEU A 46 -8.33 -19.93 9.68
CA LEU A 46 -8.72 -20.47 8.37
C LEU A 46 -7.76 -19.98 7.27
N LEU A 47 -7.43 -18.68 7.29
CA LEU A 47 -6.49 -18.09 6.32
C LEU A 47 -5.08 -18.66 6.46
N ILE A 48 -4.59 -18.86 7.69
CA ILE A 48 -3.27 -19.45 7.96
C ILE A 48 -3.21 -20.91 7.46
N LYS A 49 -4.25 -21.70 7.74
CA LYS A 49 -4.37 -23.08 7.23
C LYS A 49 -4.43 -23.14 5.70
N ALA A 50 -5.16 -22.21 5.08
CA ALA A 50 -5.24 -22.09 3.63
C ALA A 50 -3.89 -21.76 2.96
N LEU A 51 -3.01 -21.02 3.65
CA LEU A 51 -1.67 -20.67 3.16
C LEU A 51 -0.64 -21.80 3.30
N GLY A 52 -0.97 -22.88 4.01
CA GLY A 52 -0.16 -24.09 4.09
C GLY A 52 0.48 -24.40 5.45
N LEU A 53 0.15 -23.65 6.52
CA LEU A 53 0.49 -24.03 7.89
C LEU A 53 -0.65 -24.86 8.48
N LEU A 54 -0.48 -26.18 8.53
CA LEU A 54 -1.54 -27.12 8.96
C LEU A 54 -1.47 -27.50 10.43
N LYS A 55 -0.27 -27.49 11.04
CA LYS A 55 -0.10 -27.90 12.43
C LYS A 55 -0.47 -26.76 13.37
N ASP A 56 -1.47 -26.98 14.19
CA ASP A 56 -1.92 -25.99 15.18
C ASP A 56 -0.81 -25.66 16.20
N SER A 57 0.05 -26.63 16.53
CA SER A 57 1.23 -26.40 17.39
C SER A 57 2.24 -25.43 16.79
N GLU A 58 2.50 -25.50 15.48
CA GLU A 58 3.39 -24.58 14.77
C GLU A 58 2.79 -23.17 14.76
N ILE A 59 1.48 -23.04 14.48
CA ILE A 59 0.78 -21.75 14.50
C ILE A 59 0.82 -21.14 15.90
N ALA A 60 0.51 -21.91 16.94
CA ALA A 60 0.55 -21.45 18.32
C ALA A 60 1.96 -21.00 18.73
N SER A 61 3.01 -21.74 18.34
CA SER A 61 4.40 -21.37 18.62
C SER A 61 4.82 -20.04 17.97
N LEU A 62 4.30 -19.75 16.76
CA LEU A 62 4.60 -18.52 16.03
C LEU A 62 3.88 -17.30 16.63
N ILE A 63 2.64 -17.50 17.12
CA ILE A 63 1.86 -16.44 17.78
C ILE A 63 2.38 -16.19 19.21
N GLY A 64 2.81 -17.24 19.91
CA GLY A 64 3.27 -17.19 21.30
C GLY A 64 2.12 -17.26 22.33
N ASN A 65 2.46 -17.58 23.58
CA ASN A 65 1.51 -17.91 24.68
C ASN A 65 0.80 -16.70 25.29
N ILE A 66 0.62 -15.63 24.52
CA ILE A 66 0.31 -14.31 25.06
C ILE A 66 -1.18 -14.18 25.41
N SER A 67 -2.08 -14.95 24.79
CA SER A 67 -3.50 -15.00 25.19
C SER A 67 -4.14 -16.33 24.77
N GLU A 68 -4.22 -17.27 25.71
CA GLU A 68 -4.66 -18.64 25.45
C GLU A 68 -6.18 -18.70 25.16
N ASP A 69 -7.03 -18.01 25.91
CA ASP A 69 -8.50 -18.18 25.82
C ASP A 69 -9.10 -17.83 24.45
N ILE A 70 -8.72 -16.68 23.89
CA ILE A 70 -9.20 -16.23 22.57
C ILE A 70 -8.66 -17.17 21.50
N LEU A 71 -7.40 -17.57 21.61
CA LEU A 71 -6.73 -18.39 20.63
C LEU A 71 -7.29 -19.82 20.60
N ILE A 72 -7.51 -20.41 21.78
CA ILE A 72 -8.10 -21.75 21.96
C ILE A 72 -9.49 -21.81 21.34
N THR A 73 -10.34 -20.81 21.62
CA THR A 73 -11.70 -20.74 21.05
C THR A 73 -11.66 -20.75 19.52
N ASN A 74 -10.80 -19.92 18.92
CA ASN A 74 -10.64 -19.90 17.47
C ASN A 74 -10.06 -21.21 16.92
N PHE A 75 -9.09 -21.83 17.60
CA PHE A 75 -8.52 -23.11 17.16
C PHE A 75 -9.55 -24.23 17.16
N TYR A 76 -10.40 -24.28 18.20
CA TYR A 76 -11.45 -25.29 18.32
C TYR A 76 -12.45 -25.21 17.16
N GLU A 77 -12.87 -24.00 16.77
CA GLU A 77 -13.79 -23.79 15.62
C GLU A 77 -13.24 -24.30 14.29
N TYR A 78 -11.92 -24.27 14.10
CA TYR A 78 -11.25 -24.68 12.85
C TYR A 78 -10.38 -25.93 12.99
N ALA A 79 -10.52 -26.69 14.09
CA ALA A 79 -9.78 -27.92 14.34
C ALA A 79 -10.11 -29.03 13.32
N GLY A 80 -11.36 -29.04 12.81
CA GLY A 80 -11.83 -30.01 11.83
C GLY A 80 -11.20 -29.89 10.44
N ILE A 81 -10.49 -28.78 10.15
CA ILE A 81 -9.89 -28.53 8.83
C ILE A 81 -8.45 -29.04 8.84
N LYS A 82 -8.19 -30.13 8.10
CA LYS A 82 -6.88 -30.79 8.04
C LYS A 82 -6.18 -30.59 6.71
N SER A 83 -6.91 -30.29 5.63
CA SER A 83 -6.33 -30.02 4.31
C SER A 83 -6.33 -28.52 3.96
N SER A 84 -5.28 -28.08 3.27
CA SER A 84 -5.20 -26.72 2.69
C SER A 84 -6.30 -26.50 1.65
N GLU A 85 -6.70 -27.55 0.91
CA GLU A 85 -7.76 -27.45 -0.09
C GLU A 85 -9.15 -27.28 0.54
N GLU A 86 -9.41 -27.97 1.65
CA GLU A 86 -10.64 -27.79 2.44
C GLU A 86 -10.75 -26.37 2.98
N ALA A 87 -9.64 -25.82 3.48
CA ALA A 87 -9.59 -24.43 3.96
C ALA A 87 -9.91 -23.44 2.82
N LEU A 88 -9.35 -23.66 1.63
CA LEU A 88 -9.60 -22.81 0.46
C LEU A 88 -11.05 -22.91 -0.06
N LEU A 89 -11.65 -24.11 -0.01
CA LEU A 89 -13.06 -24.30 -0.36
C LEU A 89 -13.98 -23.56 0.60
N LYS A 90 -13.73 -23.66 1.90
CA LYS A 90 -14.50 -22.93 2.93
C LYS A 90 -14.35 -21.41 2.80
N ILE A 91 -13.18 -20.92 2.39
CA ILE A 91 -12.98 -19.51 2.00
C ILE A 91 -13.84 -19.16 0.77
N GLY A 92 -13.92 -20.05 -0.22
CA GLY A 92 -14.75 -19.87 -1.40
C GLY A 92 -16.25 -19.77 -1.09
N GLU A 93 -16.74 -20.58 -0.16
CA GLU A 93 -18.12 -20.54 0.36
C GLU A 93 -18.41 -19.22 1.07
N LEU A 94 -17.50 -18.76 1.95
CA LEU A 94 -17.62 -17.46 2.63
C LEU A 94 -17.66 -16.26 1.66
N MET A 95 -17.08 -16.42 0.47
CA MET A 95 -17.08 -15.41 -0.58
C MET A 95 -18.28 -15.50 -1.53
N ASN A 96 -19.20 -16.46 -1.34
CA ASN A 96 -20.30 -16.75 -2.26
C ASN A 96 -19.82 -16.93 -3.71
N LEU A 97 -18.76 -17.71 -3.91
CA LEU A 97 -18.25 -17.97 -5.27
C LEU A 97 -19.03 -19.09 -5.96
N GLU A 98 -19.63 -18.75 -7.09
CA GLU A 98 -20.29 -19.72 -7.96
C GLU A 98 -19.31 -20.37 -8.93
N GLY A 99 -19.44 -21.69 -9.11
CA GLY A 99 -18.69 -22.47 -10.09
C GLY A 99 -18.43 -23.92 -9.64
N THR A 100 -17.65 -24.63 -10.44
CA THR A 100 -17.14 -25.96 -10.08
C THR A 100 -16.10 -25.86 -8.96
N LYS A 101 -15.91 -26.93 -8.18
CA LYS A 101 -14.93 -26.96 -7.07
C LYS A 101 -13.53 -26.53 -7.50
N LYS A 102 -13.10 -26.92 -8.72
CA LYS A 102 -11.78 -26.56 -9.27
C LYS A 102 -11.68 -25.07 -9.60
N GLU A 103 -12.70 -24.49 -10.22
CA GLU A 103 -12.72 -23.05 -10.53
C GLU A 103 -12.72 -22.18 -9.28
N ILE A 104 -13.48 -22.58 -8.24
CA ILE A 104 -13.50 -21.87 -6.97
C ILE A 104 -12.09 -21.84 -6.36
N LEU A 105 -11.41 -22.99 -6.33
CA LEU A 105 -10.05 -23.11 -5.81
C LEU A 105 -9.07 -22.20 -6.56
N ASP A 106 -9.08 -22.23 -7.89
CA ASP A 106 -8.15 -21.43 -8.70
C ASP A 106 -8.42 -19.93 -8.54
N ARG A 107 -9.70 -19.51 -8.50
CA ARG A 107 -10.07 -18.11 -8.25
C ARG A 107 -9.63 -17.64 -6.87
N VAL A 108 -9.82 -18.46 -5.82
CA VAL A 108 -9.39 -18.12 -4.45
C VAL A 108 -7.87 -18.02 -4.37
N LYS A 109 -7.13 -18.98 -4.95
CA LYS A 109 -5.67 -18.97 -5.01
C LYS A 109 -5.12 -17.69 -5.65
N VAL A 110 -5.60 -17.35 -6.85
CA VAL A 110 -5.17 -16.13 -7.57
C VAL A 110 -5.47 -14.86 -6.76
N ARG A 111 -6.61 -14.81 -6.07
CA ARG A 111 -6.98 -13.66 -5.23
C ARG A 111 -6.12 -13.55 -3.98
N ILE A 112 -5.84 -14.66 -3.30
CA ILE A 112 -4.94 -14.65 -2.13
C ILE A 112 -3.54 -14.20 -2.58
N ASP A 113 -3.02 -14.74 -3.67
CA ASP A 113 -1.67 -14.43 -4.13
C ASP A 113 -1.50 -12.96 -4.54
N SER A 114 -2.51 -12.38 -5.20
CA SER A 114 -2.47 -10.98 -5.66
C SER A 114 -2.87 -9.94 -4.61
N ALA A 115 -3.80 -10.26 -3.71
CA ALA A 115 -4.36 -9.28 -2.77
C ALA A 115 -3.73 -9.34 -1.37
N LEU A 116 -3.37 -10.53 -0.87
CA LEU A 116 -2.83 -10.68 0.48
C LEU A 116 -1.33 -10.38 0.50
N LEU A 117 -0.93 -9.37 1.28
CA LEU A 117 0.46 -8.99 1.54
C LEU A 117 1.34 -9.01 0.27
N ALA A 118 0.90 -8.31 -0.79
CA ALA A 118 1.54 -8.34 -2.10
C ALA A 118 3.03 -7.95 -2.10
N HIS A 119 3.51 -7.22 -1.08
CA HIS A 119 4.91 -6.84 -0.92
C HIS A 119 5.85 -8.02 -0.62
N LEU A 120 5.34 -9.11 -0.05
CA LEU A 120 6.13 -10.33 0.19
C LEU A 120 6.28 -11.18 -1.07
N GLY A 121 5.42 -10.95 -2.06
CA GLY A 121 5.44 -11.68 -3.33
C GLY A 121 4.05 -12.10 -3.79
N THR A 122 3.92 -12.30 -5.10
CA THR A 122 2.69 -12.72 -5.78
C THR A 122 2.74 -14.16 -6.26
N LYS A 123 3.82 -14.89 -5.95
CA LYS A 123 4.04 -16.29 -6.32
C LYS A 123 3.54 -17.23 -5.23
N PRO A 124 3.19 -18.49 -5.57
CA PRO A 124 2.72 -19.48 -4.59
C PRO A 124 3.79 -19.86 -3.55
N GLU A 125 5.07 -19.72 -3.87
CA GLU A 125 6.20 -19.98 -2.96
C GLU A 125 6.17 -19.07 -1.72
N ALA A 126 5.72 -17.83 -1.88
CA ALA A 126 5.67 -16.84 -0.80
C ALA A 126 4.51 -17.08 0.19
N ARG A 127 3.63 -18.06 -0.04
CA ARG A 127 2.45 -18.30 0.83
C ARG A 127 2.84 -18.67 2.26
N LYS A 128 3.90 -19.46 2.44
CA LYS A 128 4.41 -19.81 3.78
C LYS A 128 4.91 -18.57 4.53
N GLU A 129 5.67 -17.71 3.85
CA GLU A 129 6.16 -16.46 4.44
C GLU A 129 5.01 -15.52 4.81
N LYS A 130 3.97 -15.42 3.96
CA LYS A 130 2.73 -14.68 4.29
C LYS A 130 2.04 -15.21 5.54
N ALA A 131 1.98 -16.54 5.70
CA ALA A 131 1.37 -17.17 6.87
C ALA A 131 2.13 -16.82 8.16
N ILE A 132 3.46 -16.89 8.13
CA ILE A 132 4.33 -16.50 9.25
C ILE A 132 4.13 -15.01 9.60
N MET A 133 4.05 -14.15 8.59
CA MET A 133 3.82 -12.71 8.80
C MET A 133 2.47 -12.41 9.45
N ILE A 134 1.41 -13.12 9.05
CA ILE A 134 0.09 -13.01 9.72
C ILE A 134 0.19 -13.44 11.17
N CYS A 135 0.89 -14.53 11.48
CA CYS A 135 1.09 -14.97 12.87
C CYS A 135 1.83 -13.89 13.69
N LYS A 136 2.88 -13.27 13.13
CA LYS A 136 3.60 -12.16 13.77
C LYS A 136 2.71 -10.93 14.00
N LEU A 137 1.83 -10.61 13.05
CA LEU A 137 0.87 -9.50 13.19
C LEU A 137 -0.16 -9.78 14.27
N ILE A 138 -0.70 -11.00 14.34
CA ILE A 138 -1.63 -11.43 15.39
C ILE A 138 -0.94 -11.33 16.75
N ARG A 139 0.30 -11.83 16.87
CA ARG A 139 1.10 -11.72 18.09
C ARG A 139 1.26 -10.28 18.54
N HIS A 140 1.68 -9.39 17.64
CA HIS A 140 1.87 -7.98 17.96
C HIS A 140 0.57 -7.35 18.45
N PHE A 141 -0.54 -7.64 17.76
CA PHE A 141 -1.85 -7.12 18.11
C PHE A 141 -2.39 -7.65 19.46
N LEU A 142 -2.22 -8.94 19.77
CA LEU A 142 -2.56 -9.50 21.08
C LEU A 142 -1.69 -8.88 22.19
N THR A 143 -0.41 -8.67 21.92
CA THR A 143 0.53 -7.99 22.84
C THR A 143 0.04 -6.56 23.14
N CYS A 144 -0.30 -5.80 22.10
CA CYS A 144 -0.85 -4.45 22.26
C CYS A 144 -2.14 -4.44 23.08
N LYS A 145 -3.03 -5.42 22.87
CA LYS A 145 -4.28 -5.54 23.64
C LYS A 145 -4.04 -5.82 25.12
N LEU A 146 -3.07 -6.66 25.46
CA LEU A 146 -2.81 -7.05 26.85
C LEU A 146 -2.11 -5.96 27.64
N TYR A 147 -1.10 -5.33 27.04
CA TYR A 147 -0.34 -4.26 27.68
C TYR A 147 -0.98 -2.88 27.50
N GLY A 148 -2.08 -2.77 26.74
CA GLY A 148 -2.71 -1.49 26.43
C GLY A 148 -1.81 -0.55 25.62
N ILE A 149 -0.86 -1.09 24.85
CA ILE A 149 0.08 -0.29 24.07
C ILE A 149 -0.60 0.14 22.77
N GLU A 150 -0.88 1.43 22.65
CA GLU A 150 -1.37 2.01 21.39
C GLU A 150 -0.22 2.46 20.51
N THR A 151 -0.38 2.29 19.20
CA THR A 151 0.64 2.70 18.23
C THR A 151 0.36 4.13 17.80
N ASP A 152 1.35 5.01 17.94
CA ASP A 152 1.23 6.38 17.47
C ASP A 152 1.29 6.44 15.94
N LYS A 153 0.11 6.65 15.33
CA LYS A 153 -0.07 6.84 13.88
C LYS A 153 0.62 8.11 13.36
N ASP A 154 0.79 9.11 14.22
CA ASP A 154 1.27 10.42 13.85
C ASP A 154 2.80 10.57 13.94
N HIS A 155 3.47 9.64 14.61
CA HIS A 155 4.91 9.51 14.62
C HIS A 155 5.49 9.49 13.20
N TYR A 156 6.50 10.33 12.96
CA TYR A 156 7.12 10.45 11.63
C TYR A 156 7.76 9.16 11.10
N ALA A 157 8.16 8.22 11.96
CA ALA A 157 8.69 6.91 11.56
C ALA A 157 7.66 6.09 10.76
N ASN A 158 6.38 6.37 10.96
CA ASN A 158 5.27 5.75 10.24
C ASN A 158 4.82 6.60 9.03
N LYS A 159 5.48 7.72 8.75
CA LYS A 159 5.16 8.60 7.63
C LYS A 159 6.31 8.62 6.62
N ARG A 160 5.98 8.81 5.35
CA ARG A 160 6.93 8.91 4.23
C ARG A 160 6.58 10.10 3.38
N VAL A 161 7.58 10.84 2.95
CA VAL A 161 7.43 11.95 2.02
C VAL A 161 7.64 11.41 0.60
N ARG A 162 6.61 11.48 -0.23
CA ARG A 162 6.69 11.16 -1.66
C ARG A 162 7.16 12.38 -2.41
N LEU A 163 8.23 12.22 -3.17
CA LEU A 163 8.78 13.28 -4.02
C LEU A 163 8.04 13.33 -5.36
N SER A 164 8.28 14.39 -6.14
CA SER A 164 7.72 14.56 -7.49
C SER A 164 8.04 13.38 -8.41
N GLY A 165 9.24 12.80 -8.30
CA GLY A 165 9.66 11.62 -9.06
C GLY A 165 8.77 10.39 -8.78
N ASP A 166 8.50 10.09 -7.52
CA ASP A 166 7.63 8.96 -7.13
C ASP A 166 6.22 9.15 -7.68
N LEU A 167 5.68 10.36 -7.53
CA LEU A 167 4.33 10.68 -7.99
C LEU A 167 4.26 10.55 -9.51
N LEU A 168 5.27 11.06 -10.23
CA LEU A 168 5.34 10.98 -11.67
C LEU A 168 5.48 9.54 -12.16
N ALA A 169 6.25 8.71 -11.46
CA ALA A 169 6.37 7.29 -11.76
C ALA A 169 5.01 6.57 -11.62
N ASP A 170 4.26 6.86 -10.56
CA ASP A 170 2.89 6.35 -10.38
C ASP A 170 1.96 6.82 -11.52
N LEU A 171 2.03 8.12 -11.87
CA LEU A 171 1.28 8.71 -12.98
C LEU A 171 1.55 7.99 -14.30
N PHE A 172 2.83 7.81 -14.60
CA PHE A 172 3.27 7.18 -15.82
C PHE A 172 2.90 5.70 -15.85
N ARG A 173 3.12 4.96 -14.77
CA ARG A 173 2.86 3.51 -14.69
C ARG A 173 1.40 3.17 -14.98
N VAL A 174 0.46 3.90 -14.38
CA VAL A 174 -0.97 3.65 -14.59
C VAL A 174 -1.39 4.04 -16.01
N ASN A 175 -0.98 5.21 -16.49
CA ASN A 175 -1.32 5.64 -17.85
C ASN A 175 -0.71 4.73 -18.92
N LEU A 176 0.52 4.24 -18.71
CA LEU A 176 1.17 3.27 -19.58
C LEU A 176 0.44 1.93 -19.57
N THR A 177 -0.02 1.48 -18.40
CA THR A 177 -0.83 0.24 -18.32
C THR A 177 -2.15 0.38 -19.08
N ILE A 178 -2.80 1.55 -19.02
CA ILE A 178 -4.02 1.80 -19.80
C ILE A 178 -3.68 1.87 -21.29
N PHE A 179 -2.60 2.54 -21.67
CA PHE A 179 -2.13 2.62 -23.04
C PHE A 179 -1.84 1.24 -23.63
N VAL A 180 -1.17 0.35 -22.91
CA VAL A 180 -0.93 -1.04 -23.33
C VAL A 180 -2.25 -1.80 -23.51
N ARG A 181 -3.22 -1.63 -22.60
CA ARG A 181 -4.56 -2.23 -22.73
C ARG A 181 -5.31 -1.70 -23.96
N ASP A 182 -5.24 -0.40 -24.23
CA ASP A 182 -5.88 0.23 -25.39
C ASP A 182 -5.26 -0.27 -26.71
N LEU A 183 -3.93 -0.49 -26.72
CA LEU A 183 -3.21 -1.10 -27.84
C LEU A 183 -3.63 -2.55 -28.06
N GLN A 184 -3.65 -3.36 -27.00
CA GLN A 184 -4.09 -4.76 -27.06
C GLN A 184 -5.52 -4.86 -27.60
N HIS A 185 -6.43 -4.02 -27.13
CA HIS A 185 -7.82 -3.99 -27.59
C HIS A 185 -7.92 -3.56 -29.07
N SER A 186 -7.18 -2.52 -29.48
CA SER A 186 -7.15 -2.06 -30.87
C SER A 186 -6.56 -3.12 -31.82
N TYR A 187 -5.53 -3.84 -31.35
CA TYR A 187 -4.95 -4.97 -32.07
C TYR A 187 -5.93 -6.13 -32.20
N GLN A 188 -6.60 -6.55 -31.13
CA GLN A 188 -7.63 -7.60 -31.17
C GLN A 188 -8.76 -7.26 -32.15
N LYS A 189 -9.23 -6.01 -32.16
CA LYS A 189 -10.26 -5.53 -33.10
C LYS A 189 -9.80 -5.60 -34.56
N THR A 190 -8.52 -5.36 -34.80
CA THR A 190 -7.90 -5.38 -36.12
C THR A 190 -7.75 -6.81 -36.64
N VAL A 191 -7.28 -7.73 -35.78
CA VAL A 191 -7.17 -9.16 -36.08
C VAL A 191 -8.53 -9.74 -36.47
N ARG A 192 -9.60 -9.40 -35.74
CA ARG A 192 -10.98 -9.81 -36.08
C ARG A 192 -11.42 -9.34 -37.48
N ARG A 193 -10.89 -8.23 -37.98
CA ARG A 193 -11.18 -7.67 -39.31
C ARG A 193 -10.28 -8.21 -40.42
N LYS A 194 -9.34 -9.13 -40.11
CA LYS A 194 -8.36 -9.71 -41.05
C LYS A 194 -7.53 -8.68 -41.83
N LYS A 195 -7.38 -7.46 -41.31
CA LYS A 195 -6.54 -6.41 -41.91
C LYS A 195 -5.25 -6.30 -41.12
N ILE A 196 -4.11 -6.22 -41.80
CA ILE A 196 -2.81 -6.00 -41.17
C ILE A 196 -2.54 -4.50 -41.19
N TYR A 197 -2.66 -3.85 -40.04
CA TYR A 197 -2.26 -2.46 -39.85
C TYR A 197 -0.84 -2.39 -39.28
N SER A 198 -0.10 -1.34 -39.63
CA SER A 198 1.19 -1.05 -38.99
C SER A 198 0.98 -0.65 -37.54
N ILE A 199 1.95 -0.93 -36.67
CA ILE A 199 1.87 -0.59 -35.24
C ILE A 199 1.67 0.92 -35.05
N LYS A 200 2.29 1.74 -35.91
CA LYS A 200 2.16 3.21 -35.88
C LYS A 200 0.71 3.68 -36.04
N SER A 201 -0.12 3.00 -36.84
CA SER A 201 -1.52 3.39 -37.02
C SER A 201 -2.44 2.88 -35.91
N LEU A 202 -2.03 1.84 -35.18
CA LEU A 202 -2.74 1.33 -34.01
C LEU A 202 -2.46 2.17 -32.75
N VAL A 203 -1.29 2.79 -32.69
CA VAL A 203 -0.84 3.57 -31.54
C VAL A 203 -1.49 4.95 -31.49
N LYS A 204 -2.20 5.23 -30.40
CA LYS A 204 -2.79 6.55 -30.09
C LYS A 204 -1.87 7.35 -29.17
N SER A 205 -0.77 7.88 -29.70
CA SER A 205 0.21 8.66 -28.92
C SER A 205 -0.38 9.94 -28.34
N THR A 206 -1.23 10.64 -29.08
CA THR A 206 -1.86 11.91 -28.66
C THR A 206 -2.69 11.77 -27.40
N LEU A 207 -3.46 10.69 -27.28
CA LEU A 207 -4.29 10.41 -26.11
C LEU A 207 -3.45 10.17 -24.85
N PHE A 208 -2.30 9.52 -24.99
CA PHE A 208 -1.38 9.30 -23.88
C PHE A 208 -0.79 10.62 -23.39
N SER A 209 -0.26 11.46 -24.29
CA SER A 209 0.29 12.77 -23.95
C SER A 209 -0.77 13.66 -23.30
N HIS A 210 -1.97 13.72 -23.87
CA HIS A 210 -3.07 14.53 -23.35
C HIS A 210 -3.46 14.13 -21.92
N ARG A 211 -3.48 12.84 -21.58
CA ARG A 211 -3.78 12.39 -20.20
C ARG A 211 -2.74 12.83 -19.17
N ILE A 212 -1.48 12.89 -19.58
CA ILE A 212 -0.39 13.36 -18.71
C ILE A 212 -0.49 14.88 -18.56
N GLU A 213 -0.68 15.61 -19.66
CA GLU A 213 -0.82 17.07 -19.66
C GLU A 213 -2.02 17.53 -18.84
N THR A 214 -3.18 16.87 -18.96
CA THR A 214 -4.36 17.22 -18.17
C THR A 214 -4.17 16.96 -16.68
N ALA A 215 -3.45 15.90 -16.30
CA ALA A 215 -3.11 15.64 -14.90
C ALA A 215 -2.22 16.74 -14.31
N PHE A 216 -1.24 17.23 -15.08
CA PHE A 216 -0.41 18.36 -14.66
C PHE A 216 -1.20 19.68 -14.60
N ALA A 217 -2.03 19.96 -15.60
CA ALA A 217 -2.78 21.20 -15.70
C ALA A 217 -3.87 21.33 -14.61
N THR A 218 -4.55 20.23 -14.28
CA THR A 218 -5.65 20.23 -13.30
C THR A 218 -5.19 19.95 -11.87
N GLY A 219 -4.00 19.35 -11.68
CA GLY A 219 -3.56 18.89 -10.37
C GLY A 219 -4.35 17.71 -9.82
N ASN A 220 -5.13 17.03 -10.66
CA ASN A 220 -5.85 15.80 -10.32
C ASN A 220 -5.01 14.57 -10.72
N TRP A 221 -4.56 13.84 -9.71
CA TRP A 221 -3.66 12.71 -9.85
C TRP A 221 -4.36 11.40 -9.47
N ILE A 222 -3.71 10.29 -9.79
CA ILE A 222 -4.25 8.96 -9.52
C ILE A 222 -4.45 8.77 -8.01
N GLY A 223 -5.55 8.10 -7.67
CA GLY A 223 -5.90 7.79 -6.28
C GLY A 223 -6.66 8.92 -5.59
N GLN A 224 -7.46 9.69 -6.33
CA GLN A 224 -8.25 10.82 -5.82
C GLN A 224 -7.39 11.89 -5.11
N ARG A 225 -6.13 12.02 -5.52
CA ARG A 225 -5.24 13.06 -5.00
C ARG A 225 -5.46 14.33 -5.79
N THR A 226 -5.76 15.42 -5.10
CA THR A 226 -6.00 16.73 -5.69
C THR A 226 -4.96 17.73 -5.20
N GLY A 227 -4.61 18.70 -6.02
CA GLY A 227 -3.69 19.79 -5.67
C GLY A 227 -2.20 19.40 -5.64
N VAL A 228 -1.83 18.28 -6.25
CA VAL A 228 -0.42 17.82 -6.31
C VAL A 228 0.43 18.76 -7.18
N THR A 229 -0.11 19.24 -8.30
CA THR A 229 0.50 20.32 -9.07
C THR A 229 -0.20 21.63 -8.79
N GLN A 230 0.60 22.67 -8.59
CA GLN A 230 0.14 24.02 -8.34
C GLN A 230 0.91 25.01 -9.21
N ASN A 231 0.28 26.15 -9.49
CA ASN A 231 0.98 27.26 -10.12
C ASN A 231 2.09 27.74 -9.19
N MET A 232 3.25 28.02 -9.77
CA MET A 232 4.37 28.58 -9.02
C MET A 232 4.05 30.00 -8.56
N ASP A 233 4.21 30.24 -7.27
CA ASP A 233 4.11 31.54 -6.63
C ASP A 233 5.37 32.35 -6.99
N LYS A 234 5.16 33.44 -7.73
CA LYS A 234 6.21 34.35 -8.21
C LYS A 234 6.16 35.71 -7.51
N THR A 235 5.43 35.83 -6.40
CA THR A 235 5.36 37.09 -5.63
C THR A 235 6.75 37.56 -5.20
N ASN A 236 7.59 36.66 -4.69
CA ASN A 236 8.99 36.91 -4.42
C ASN A 236 9.81 35.61 -4.50
N ARG A 237 11.15 35.73 -4.47
CA ARG A 237 12.04 34.56 -4.59
C ARG A 237 11.97 33.62 -3.38
N LEU A 238 11.70 34.14 -2.18
CA LEU A 238 11.55 33.33 -0.98
C LEU A 238 10.26 32.50 -1.01
N ALA A 239 9.16 33.04 -1.55
CA ALA A 239 7.89 32.38 -1.73
C ALA A 239 8.03 31.20 -2.70
N MET A 240 8.80 31.38 -3.78
CA MET A 240 9.15 30.29 -4.70
C MET A 240 9.92 29.18 -3.98
N LEU A 241 10.95 29.52 -3.19
CA LEU A 241 11.74 28.54 -2.43
C LEU A 241 10.90 27.81 -1.37
N SER A 242 10.06 28.55 -0.63
CA SER A 242 9.10 28.02 0.33
C SER A 242 8.14 27.03 -0.32
N GLN A 243 7.58 27.37 -1.49
CA GLN A 243 6.68 26.48 -2.22
C GLN A 243 7.37 25.20 -2.70
N LEU A 244 8.63 25.28 -3.15
CA LEU A 244 9.42 24.10 -3.55
C LEU A 244 9.76 23.17 -2.37
N GLN A 245 9.82 23.72 -1.16
CA GLN A 245 10.05 22.97 0.08
C GLN A 245 8.76 22.47 0.74
N ARG A 246 7.60 22.84 0.20
CA ARG A 246 6.29 22.50 0.75
C ARG A 246 5.98 21.01 0.66
N ILE A 247 5.41 20.51 1.73
CA ILE A 247 4.92 19.15 1.93
C ILE A 247 3.46 19.23 2.33
N VAL A 248 2.62 18.45 1.65
CA VAL A 248 1.18 18.44 1.86
C VAL A 248 0.71 17.06 2.30
N SER A 249 -0.03 17.03 3.39
CA SER A 249 -0.70 15.84 3.88
C SER A 249 -1.89 15.51 2.98
N LEU A 250 -2.09 14.22 2.68
CA LEU A 250 -3.23 13.75 1.89
C LEU A 250 -4.55 13.69 2.68
N LEU A 251 -4.54 14.10 3.95
CA LEU A 251 -5.74 14.12 4.78
C LEU A 251 -6.71 15.22 4.33
N PRO A 252 -8.02 14.95 4.33
CA PRO A 252 -9.01 15.95 3.93
C PRO A 252 -9.02 17.14 4.91
N SER A 253 -8.92 18.36 4.38
CA SER A 253 -8.89 19.59 5.19
C SER A 253 -10.20 19.88 5.92
N LYS A 254 -11.33 19.32 5.43
CA LYS A 254 -12.65 19.46 6.07
C LYS A 254 -12.79 18.60 7.33
N GLN A 255 -12.00 17.54 7.46
CA GLN A 255 -12.06 16.69 8.64
C GLN A 255 -11.19 17.26 9.76
N GLU A 256 -11.74 17.26 10.97
CA GLU A 256 -11.08 17.71 12.18
C GLU A 256 -10.06 16.67 12.67
N ASN A 257 -8.92 16.61 11.99
CA ASN A 257 -7.81 15.73 12.35
C ASN A 257 -6.88 16.43 13.36
N PHE A 258 -7.35 16.68 14.58
CA PHE A 258 -6.60 17.45 15.60
C PHE A 258 -5.18 16.92 15.81
N MET A 259 -5.02 15.62 16.09
CA MET A 259 -3.71 15.00 16.33
C MET A 259 -2.74 15.18 15.14
N ALA A 260 -3.23 15.03 13.91
CA ALA A 260 -2.39 15.20 12.72
C ALA A 260 -1.96 16.66 12.48
N ARG A 261 -2.77 17.63 12.92
CA ARG A 261 -2.48 19.07 12.81
C ARG A 261 -1.52 19.57 13.88
N THR A 262 -1.55 18.96 15.07
CA THR A 262 -0.62 19.33 16.15
C THR A 262 0.84 19.11 15.76
N LEU A 263 1.73 19.90 16.38
CA LEU A 263 3.16 19.75 16.21
C LEU A 263 3.64 18.53 17.00
N HIS A 264 3.92 17.44 16.28
CA HIS A 264 4.47 16.23 16.90
C HIS A 264 5.97 16.41 17.21
N PRO A 265 6.48 15.98 18.38
CA PRO A 265 7.90 16.11 18.74
C PRO A 265 8.86 15.51 17.71
N THR A 266 8.45 14.43 17.03
CA THR A 266 9.27 13.75 16.00
C THR A 266 9.53 14.61 14.76
N TYR A 267 8.80 15.72 14.58
CA TYR A 267 9.02 16.65 13.48
C TYR A 267 10.24 17.54 13.67
N TYR A 268 10.78 17.61 14.89
CA TYR A 268 11.97 18.39 15.18
C TYR A 268 13.14 18.01 14.25
N GLY A 269 13.76 19.04 13.66
CA GLY A 269 14.86 18.90 12.69
C GLY A 269 14.45 18.43 11.29
N ARG A 270 13.17 18.10 11.05
CA ARG A 270 12.67 17.58 9.76
C ARG A 270 11.74 18.56 9.06
N PHE A 271 10.82 19.15 9.82
CA PHE A 271 9.89 20.15 9.32
C PHE A 271 10.08 21.47 10.07
N CYS A 272 9.75 22.57 9.40
CA CYS A 272 9.64 23.86 10.06
C CYS A 272 8.43 23.85 11.01
N PRO A 273 8.59 24.16 12.31
CA PRO A 273 7.49 24.16 13.27
C PRO A 273 6.56 25.38 13.12
N ILE A 274 7.05 26.45 12.48
CA ILE A 274 6.37 27.74 12.38
C ILE A 274 5.67 27.90 11.03
N GLU A 275 6.35 27.51 9.94
CA GLU A 275 5.89 27.79 8.58
C GLU A 275 4.75 26.83 8.16
N THR A 276 3.54 27.21 8.57
CA THR A 276 2.28 26.58 8.19
C THR A 276 1.24 27.67 7.90
N PRO A 277 0.35 27.46 6.92
CA PRO A 277 -0.71 28.42 6.63
C PRO A 277 -1.76 28.46 7.75
N GLU A 278 -2.39 29.61 7.92
CA GLU A 278 -3.51 29.78 8.84
C GLU A 278 -4.80 29.15 8.30
N GLY A 279 -5.77 28.92 9.19
CA GLY A 279 -7.09 28.41 8.85
C GLY A 279 -7.16 26.89 8.70
N THR A 280 -7.96 26.40 7.76
CA THR A 280 -8.33 24.98 7.65
C THR A 280 -7.17 24.06 7.26
N SER A 281 -6.11 24.62 6.67
CA SER A 281 -4.92 23.88 6.22
C SER A 281 -3.77 23.86 7.22
N ILE A 282 -3.97 24.45 8.41
CA ILE A 282 -2.98 24.50 9.48
C ILE A 282 -2.52 23.08 9.86
N GLY A 283 -1.20 22.89 9.93
CA GLY A 283 -0.58 21.60 10.26
C GLY A 283 -0.74 20.50 9.19
N LEU A 284 -1.51 20.71 8.11
CA LEU A 284 -1.60 19.78 6.98
C LEU A 284 -0.61 20.14 5.87
N ARG A 285 -0.34 21.43 5.71
CA ARG A 285 0.75 21.93 4.85
C ARG A 285 1.91 22.35 5.75
N LYS A 286 3.09 21.81 5.48
CA LYS A 286 4.31 22.05 6.24
C LYS A 286 5.47 22.24 5.28
N ASN A 287 6.50 22.95 5.71
CA ASN A 287 7.74 23.06 4.95
C ASN A 287 8.86 22.23 5.56
N LEU A 288 9.82 21.81 4.73
CA LEU A 288 11.03 21.15 5.17
C LEU A 288 11.90 22.09 6.02
N ALA A 289 12.59 21.54 7.02
CA ALA A 289 13.63 22.29 7.71
C ALA A 289 14.86 22.48 6.80
N MET A 290 15.69 23.50 7.07
CA MET A 290 16.82 23.86 6.19
C MET A 290 17.81 22.71 5.93
N LEU A 291 18.09 21.89 6.95
CA LEU A 291 19.01 20.75 6.87
C LEU A 291 18.28 19.41 6.60
N ALA A 292 16.97 19.45 6.37
CA ALA A 292 16.21 18.23 6.16
C ALA A 292 16.54 17.61 4.80
N LYS A 293 16.94 16.34 4.82
CA LYS A 293 17.17 15.54 3.61
C LYS A 293 16.13 14.44 3.50
N VAL A 294 15.52 14.32 2.32
CA VAL A 294 14.63 13.22 2.00
C VAL A 294 15.47 12.06 1.47
N SER A 295 15.27 10.86 2.03
CA SER A 295 15.93 9.65 1.53
C SER A 295 15.43 9.33 0.13
N THR A 296 16.36 9.04 -0.77
CA THR A 296 16.07 8.47 -2.09
C THR A 296 16.29 6.96 -2.04
N GLU A 297 16.02 6.27 -3.16
CA GLU A 297 16.24 4.84 -3.31
C GLU A 297 17.67 4.45 -2.89
N PRO A 298 17.84 3.40 -2.06
CA PRO A 298 19.16 2.95 -1.63
C PRO A 298 19.95 2.41 -2.83
N LYS A 299 21.27 2.59 -2.80
CA LYS A 299 22.16 2.03 -3.84
C LYS A 299 22.36 0.52 -3.71
N LEU A 300 22.09 -0.03 -2.52
CA LEU A 300 22.22 -1.44 -2.19
C LEU A 300 20.88 -2.12 -2.44
N ASP A 301 20.93 -3.25 -3.14
CA ASP A 301 19.75 -4.09 -3.36
C ASP A 301 19.40 -4.86 -2.07
N ASP A 302 18.11 -5.18 -1.88
CA ASP A 302 17.62 -5.87 -0.68
C ASP A 302 18.33 -7.20 -0.45
N LYS A 303 18.70 -7.89 -1.54
CA LYS A 303 19.45 -9.16 -1.48
C LYS A 303 20.84 -9.01 -0.88
N GLN A 304 21.53 -7.92 -1.19
CA GLN A 304 22.86 -7.62 -0.66
C GLN A 304 22.79 -7.28 0.82
N VAL A 305 21.74 -6.56 1.23
CA VAL A 305 21.51 -6.28 2.65
C VAL A 305 21.25 -7.59 3.41
N ILE A 306 20.44 -8.50 2.85
CA ILE A 306 20.17 -9.80 3.47
C ILE A 306 21.45 -10.63 3.60
N SER A 307 22.30 -10.69 2.58
CA SER A 307 23.56 -11.45 2.66
C SER A 307 24.49 -10.91 3.73
N ILE A 308 24.60 -9.58 3.85
CA ILE A 308 25.40 -8.95 4.92
C ILE A 308 24.83 -9.29 6.30
N LEU A 309 23.50 -9.30 6.45
CA LEU A 309 22.87 -9.69 7.72
C LEU A 309 23.11 -11.17 8.06
N GLU A 310 23.09 -12.05 7.06
CA GLU A 310 23.40 -13.47 7.22
C GLU A 310 24.88 -13.68 7.60
N GLU A 311 25.81 -12.92 7.01
CA GLU A 311 27.23 -12.90 7.38
C GLU A 311 27.45 -12.45 8.84
N ILE A 312 26.68 -11.49 9.33
CA ILE A 312 26.71 -11.01 10.72
C ILE A 312 26.11 -12.04 11.70
N GLY A 313 25.51 -13.13 11.18
CA GLY A 313 24.98 -14.24 11.98
C GLY A 313 23.47 -14.18 12.22
N LEU A 314 22.73 -13.34 11.48
CA LEU A 314 21.27 -13.33 11.54
C LEU A 314 20.72 -14.62 10.89
N LYS A 315 20.09 -15.48 11.68
CA LYS A 315 19.44 -16.69 11.18
C LYS A 315 18.07 -16.36 10.58
N ARG A 316 17.86 -16.71 9.31
CA ARG A 316 16.55 -16.63 8.65
C ARG A 316 15.64 -17.74 9.21
N LYS A 317 14.61 -17.34 9.97
CA LYS A 317 13.55 -18.21 10.49
C LYS A 317 12.22 -17.91 9.83
#